data_AF-A0A067RBP5-F1
#
_entry.id   AF-A0A067RBP5-F1
#
_cell.length_a   1.000
_cell.length_b   1.000
_cell.length_c   1.000
_cell.angle_alpha   90.00
_cell.angle_beta   90.00
_cell.angle_gamma   90.00
#
_symmetry.space_group_name_H-M   'P 1'
#
loop_
_entity.id
_entity.type
_entity.pdbx_description
1 polymer ?
#
loop_
_entity_poly.entity_id
_entity_poly.type
_entity_poly.pdbx_seq_one_letter_code
_entity_poly.pdbx_strand_id
1 'polypeptide(L)'
;MKNLVWTSYIRSGLKQDKLHEHLQHVDFDVCSIPAIHEICEMFNRTWAQIRPAFDVDGDWFSIVHAARGTFWRGRDCYDWDSDFYPGRQPFMGDVTADYNCNGIWGVDPATGKPWEDILCKNFDSRGIIYVGDSVGAHFHFPEPWINPLLMSEETFHNYTEPLLNEMSWPHLGFATGFMNTTEPLLIKGVTDSLYLKLRSRNRCNHRDYQNLSRNGASSYDGMTYIESLARNKSHDKPVLVLYGMYGNDVCNRFSNSIPHMTSPSALHKNVMNVLNVLNGLLPFGSHVILIGLVDGGFIYPTMANRIHPLGQLHGDIHYDDVYTWFNCMEMGPCSAWMNSNVTLRKLATLRAQELSVVLRNIAAREKFTAFSLHFLDNPVQKVMWDWKKLGKPMWQLLDPVDSLHPSQMAHPLIAKVMWDDIMRNFPEALGDENPNNQRIEKLFGDQGGY
;
A
#
# COMPACT_ATOMS: atom_id res chain seq x y z
N MET A 1 41.33 69.77 -26.23
CA MET A 1 39.94 69.35 -26.52
C MET A 1 39.35 68.77 -25.25
N LYS A 2 38.34 69.47 -24.75
CA LYS A 2 37.33 69.18 -23.71
C LYS A 2 37.67 68.19 -22.57
N ASN A 3 38.01 68.79 -21.43
CA ASN A 3 37.51 68.40 -20.11
C ASN A 3 35.97 68.49 -20.06
N LEU A 4 35.32 67.61 -19.28
CA LEU A 4 34.16 68.00 -18.48
C LEU A 4 34.01 67.11 -17.24
N VAL A 5 33.59 67.78 -16.18
CA VAL A 5 33.67 67.46 -14.75
C VAL A 5 32.24 67.25 -14.22
N TRP A 6 32.09 66.25 -13.34
CA TRP A 6 31.13 66.10 -12.21
C TRP A 6 29.63 66.43 -12.38
N THR A 7 28.76 65.53 -11.91
CA THR A 7 27.91 65.76 -10.70
C THR A 7 27.12 64.52 -10.28
N SER A 8 27.02 64.34 -8.96
CA SER A 8 26.14 63.43 -8.22
C SER A 8 24.66 63.81 -8.31
N TYR A 9 23.73 62.86 -8.28
CA TYR A 9 22.49 62.96 -7.47
C TYR A 9 21.87 61.57 -7.20
N ILE A 10 21.20 61.51 -6.05
CA ILE A 10 20.78 60.37 -5.23
C ILE A 10 19.40 59.78 -5.65
N ARG A 11 19.16 58.50 -5.26
CA ARG A 11 17.86 57.79 -5.02
C ARG A 11 17.02 57.35 -6.22
N SER A 12 16.79 56.04 -6.34
CA SER A 12 15.62 55.33 -5.75
C SER A 12 15.54 53.90 -6.30
N GLY A 13 14.99 52.99 -5.51
CA GLY A 13 15.15 51.55 -5.67
C GLY A 13 14.52 50.93 -6.92
N LEU A 14 15.26 50.00 -7.52
CA LEU A 14 14.70 48.97 -8.38
C LEU A 14 14.39 47.76 -7.50
N LYS A 15 13.10 47.56 -7.25
CA LYS A 15 12.53 46.47 -6.46
C LYS A 15 12.99 45.11 -7.00
N GLN A 16 13.55 44.30 -6.10
CA GLN A 16 13.80 42.87 -6.26
C GLN A 16 12.52 42.06 -6.57
N ASP A 17 11.34 42.66 -6.40
CA ASP A 17 10.04 42.00 -6.52
C ASP A 17 9.62 41.67 -7.96
N LYS A 18 10.14 42.35 -8.99
CA LYS A 18 9.68 42.12 -10.38
C LYS A 18 10.35 40.94 -11.10
N LEU A 19 11.50 40.46 -10.62
CA LEU A 19 12.14 39.26 -11.17
C LEU A 19 11.49 37.99 -10.60
N HIS A 20 10.98 38.06 -9.36
CA HIS A 20 10.21 36.97 -8.74
C HIS A 20 8.78 36.86 -9.31
N GLU A 21 8.11 37.97 -9.62
CA GLU A 21 6.81 37.95 -10.31
C GLU A 21 6.91 37.40 -11.75
N HIS A 22 8.02 37.61 -12.46
CA HIS A 22 8.16 37.11 -13.85
C HIS A 22 8.46 35.61 -13.93
N LEU A 23 9.03 35.02 -12.87
CA LEU A 23 9.30 33.59 -12.78
C LEU A 23 8.08 32.78 -12.28
N GLN A 24 7.02 33.43 -11.80
CA GLN A 24 5.74 32.80 -11.45
C GLN A 24 4.78 32.59 -12.65
N HIS A 25 5.19 32.94 -13.87
CA HIS A 25 4.36 32.87 -15.07
C HIS A 25 4.94 32.02 -16.21
N VAL A 26 5.91 31.16 -15.90
CA VAL A 26 6.26 30.05 -16.78
C VAL A 26 5.85 28.76 -16.07
N ASP A 27 4.55 28.61 -15.85
CA ASP A 27 3.95 27.33 -15.46
C ASP A 27 3.94 26.46 -16.72
N PHE A 28 5.12 25.96 -17.07
CA PHE A 28 5.27 25.02 -18.16
C PHE A 28 4.75 23.67 -17.67
N ASP A 29 3.48 23.40 -17.94
CA ASP A 29 2.93 22.07 -17.73
C ASP A 29 3.56 21.11 -18.74
N VAL A 30 4.45 20.24 -18.26
CA VAL A 30 5.11 19.22 -19.08
C VAL A 30 4.09 18.29 -19.75
N CYS A 31 2.90 18.13 -19.15
CA CYS A 31 1.79 17.36 -19.67
C CYS A 31 1.06 18.01 -20.86
N SER A 32 1.45 19.23 -21.26
CA SER A 32 0.97 19.90 -22.48
C SER A 32 1.74 19.50 -23.75
N ILE A 33 2.88 18.79 -23.63
CA ILE A 33 3.64 18.30 -24.78
C ILE A 33 2.94 17.06 -25.36
N PRO A 34 2.60 17.01 -26.67
CA PRO A 34 2.08 15.81 -27.33
C PRO A 34 3.02 14.60 -27.10
N ALA A 35 2.45 13.41 -26.82
CA ALA A 35 3.11 12.20 -26.28
C ALA A 35 3.43 12.21 -24.77
N ILE A 36 3.85 13.33 -24.16
CA ILE A 36 3.95 13.41 -22.68
C ILE A 36 2.55 13.52 -22.07
N HIS A 37 1.63 14.17 -22.77
CA HIS A 37 0.23 14.23 -22.40
C HIS A 37 -0.37 12.82 -22.16
N GLU A 38 -0.13 11.88 -23.07
CA GLU A 38 -0.63 10.50 -22.95
C GLU A 38 -0.04 9.77 -21.75
N ILE A 39 1.24 10.01 -21.44
CA ILE A 39 1.91 9.48 -20.26
C ILE A 39 1.33 10.12 -18.98
N CYS A 40 1.08 11.42 -18.98
CA CYS A 40 0.45 12.11 -17.85
C CYS A 40 -1.00 11.65 -17.64
N GLU A 41 -1.77 11.43 -18.70
CA GLU A 41 -3.12 10.87 -18.61
C GLU A 41 -3.09 9.42 -18.11
N MET A 42 -2.10 8.63 -18.52
CA MET A 42 -1.85 7.30 -17.96
C MET A 42 -1.54 7.40 -16.46
N PHE A 43 -0.65 8.29 -16.03
CA PHE A 43 -0.35 8.49 -14.61
C PHE A 43 -1.55 8.99 -13.82
N ASN A 44 -2.35 9.90 -14.37
CA ASN A 44 -3.55 10.38 -13.70
C ASN A 44 -4.57 9.24 -13.51
N ARG A 45 -4.83 8.44 -14.55
CA ARG A 45 -5.73 7.26 -14.43
C ARG A 45 -5.19 6.22 -13.47
N THR A 46 -3.91 5.87 -13.58
CA THR A 46 -3.32 4.81 -12.77
C THR A 46 -3.14 5.23 -11.31
N TRP A 47 -2.54 6.38 -11.05
CA TRP A 47 -2.19 6.79 -9.70
C TRP A 47 -3.36 7.44 -8.97
N ALA A 48 -4.15 8.29 -9.65
CA ALA A 48 -5.27 8.98 -8.99
C ALA A 48 -6.51 8.10 -8.87
N GLN A 49 -6.80 7.26 -9.88
CA GLN A 49 -8.01 6.43 -9.92
C GLN A 49 -7.77 4.95 -9.57
N ILE A 50 -6.52 4.55 -9.31
CA ILE A 50 -6.15 3.16 -8.91
C ILE A 50 -6.62 2.13 -9.96
N ARG A 51 -6.59 2.54 -11.23
CA ARG A 51 -7.00 1.73 -12.36
C ARG A 51 -5.76 1.17 -13.08
N PRO A 52 -5.75 -0.09 -13.52
CA PRO A 52 -4.66 -0.58 -14.35
C PRO A 52 -4.45 0.29 -15.60
N ALA A 53 -3.20 0.49 -16.01
CA ALA A 53 -2.89 1.14 -17.28
C ALA A 53 -3.35 0.31 -18.48
N PHE A 54 -3.38 -1.01 -18.31
CA PHE A 54 -3.74 -1.99 -19.31
C PHE A 54 -4.81 -2.92 -18.74
N ASP A 55 -6.03 -2.78 -19.27
CA ASP A 55 -7.27 -3.41 -18.82
C ASP A 55 -8.26 -3.23 -19.99
N VAL A 56 -8.34 -4.26 -20.84
CA VAL A 56 -9.00 -4.18 -22.16
C VAL A 56 -10.50 -4.43 -22.05
N ASP A 57 -10.94 -5.33 -21.16
CA ASP A 57 -12.34 -5.63 -20.93
C ASP A 57 -13.00 -4.80 -19.81
N GLY A 58 -12.21 -4.06 -19.03
CA GLY A 58 -12.71 -3.11 -18.03
C GLY A 58 -13.06 -3.75 -16.69
N ASP A 59 -12.52 -4.92 -16.37
CA ASP A 59 -12.81 -5.68 -15.14
C ASP A 59 -11.92 -5.31 -13.94
N TRP A 60 -10.97 -4.38 -14.14
CA TRP A 60 -9.96 -3.87 -13.19
C TRP A 60 -8.75 -4.77 -12.93
N PHE A 61 -8.66 -5.92 -13.55
CA PHE A 61 -7.49 -6.79 -13.53
C PHE A 61 -6.66 -6.53 -14.79
N SER A 62 -5.49 -7.16 -14.86
CA SER A 62 -4.53 -6.88 -15.92
C SER A 62 -3.66 -8.10 -16.19
N ILE A 63 -3.03 -8.12 -17.36
CA ILE A 63 -1.95 -9.05 -17.69
C ILE A 63 -0.54 -8.45 -17.50
N VAL A 64 -0.44 -7.13 -17.28
CA VAL A 64 0.84 -6.41 -17.12
C VAL A 64 1.19 -6.28 -15.64
N HIS A 65 2.48 -6.36 -15.27
CA HIS A 65 2.90 -6.30 -13.87
C HIS A 65 2.74 -4.93 -13.20
N ALA A 66 3.38 -3.90 -13.76
CA ALA A 66 3.44 -2.57 -13.17
C ALA A 66 2.18 -1.72 -13.43
N ALA A 67 2.20 -0.45 -13.01
CA ALA A 67 1.18 0.55 -13.34
C ALA A 67 -0.25 0.11 -12.98
N ARG A 68 -0.43 -0.28 -11.70
CA ARG A 68 -1.68 -0.82 -11.14
C ARG A 68 -2.16 -2.16 -11.72
N GLY A 69 -1.30 -2.88 -12.44
CA GLY A 69 -1.57 -4.24 -12.93
C GLY A 69 -1.35 -5.35 -11.89
N THR A 70 -0.74 -6.46 -12.30
CA THR A 70 -0.71 -7.71 -11.51
C THR A 70 0.12 -7.65 -10.22
N PHE A 71 1.01 -6.66 -10.06
CA PHE A 71 1.64 -6.44 -8.76
C PHE A 71 0.64 -5.96 -7.71
N TRP A 72 -0.47 -5.36 -8.14
CA TRP A 72 -1.49 -4.76 -7.30
C TRP A 72 -2.70 -5.68 -7.14
N ARG A 73 -3.09 -6.41 -8.18
CA ARG A 73 -4.22 -7.35 -8.15
C ARG A 73 -3.86 -8.68 -8.79
N GLY A 74 -4.68 -9.71 -8.59
CA GLY A 74 -4.53 -10.98 -9.30
C GLY A 74 -4.34 -10.80 -10.80
N ARG A 75 -3.55 -11.69 -11.42
CA ARG A 75 -3.41 -11.68 -12.86
C ARG A 75 -4.69 -12.14 -13.54
N ASP A 76 -5.17 -11.31 -14.45
CA ASP A 76 -6.24 -11.67 -15.37
C ASP A 76 -5.79 -12.83 -16.29
N CYS A 77 -6.61 -13.87 -16.35
CA CYS A 77 -6.39 -15.03 -17.19
C CYS A 77 -6.92 -14.84 -18.62
N TYR A 78 -7.84 -13.91 -18.86
CA TYR A 78 -8.42 -13.62 -20.16
C TYR A 78 -8.98 -12.19 -20.30
N ASP A 79 -8.07 -11.23 -20.51
CA ASP A 79 -8.29 -9.77 -20.66
C ASP A 79 -9.00 -9.36 -21.98
N TRP A 80 -9.95 -10.17 -22.45
CA TRP A 80 -10.84 -9.84 -23.56
C TRP A 80 -12.31 -10.07 -23.18
N ASP A 81 -12.58 -10.54 -21.96
CA ASP A 81 -13.90 -10.89 -21.48
C ASP A 81 -14.00 -10.66 -19.97
N SER A 82 -14.73 -9.61 -19.61
CA SER A 82 -14.93 -9.15 -18.23
C SER A 82 -15.60 -10.17 -17.29
N ASP A 83 -15.99 -11.34 -17.78
CA ASP A 83 -16.47 -12.46 -16.96
C ASP A 83 -15.33 -13.39 -16.48
N PHE A 84 -14.07 -13.13 -16.83
CA PHE A 84 -12.89 -13.91 -16.45
C PHE A 84 -11.97 -13.13 -15.52
N TYR A 85 -12.13 -13.28 -14.20
CA TYR A 85 -11.28 -12.55 -13.26
C TYR A 85 -11.08 -13.22 -11.90
N PRO A 86 -9.95 -12.93 -11.21
CA PRO A 86 -9.68 -13.41 -9.88
C PRO A 86 -10.81 -13.20 -8.87
N GLY A 87 -11.27 -14.31 -8.29
CA GLY A 87 -12.21 -14.32 -7.17
C GLY A 87 -13.69 -14.32 -7.54
N ARG A 88 -14.01 -14.40 -8.83
CA ARG A 88 -15.36 -14.74 -9.31
C ARG A 88 -15.80 -16.13 -8.79
N GLN A 89 -17.11 -16.34 -8.66
CA GLN A 89 -17.67 -17.68 -8.54
C GLN A 89 -17.49 -18.44 -9.86
N PRO A 90 -17.14 -19.72 -9.83
CA PRO A 90 -16.94 -20.49 -11.05
C PRO A 90 -18.24 -20.63 -11.87
N PHE A 91 -18.13 -20.47 -13.19
CA PHE A 91 -19.26 -20.60 -14.09
C PHE A 91 -19.44 -22.07 -14.48
N MET A 92 -20.56 -22.66 -14.06
CA MET A 92 -20.85 -24.10 -14.25
C MET A 92 -19.74 -25.03 -13.72
N GLY A 93 -19.03 -24.62 -12.67
CA GLY A 93 -17.91 -25.38 -12.10
C GLY A 93 -16.64 -25.36 -12.97
N ASP A 94 -16.52 -24.37 -13.87
CA ASP A 94 -15.35 -24.14 -14.73
C ASP A 94 -15.04 -25.34 -15.63
N VAL A 95 -16.10 -25.97 -16.17
CA VAL A 95 -15.98 -27.16 -17.04
C VAL A 95 -15.20 -26.88 -18.32
N THR A 96 -15.41 -25.72 -18.93
CA THR A 96 -14.88 -25.38 -20.26
C THR A 96 -13.70 -24.42 -20.22
N ALA A 97 -13.61 -23.59 -19.19
CA ALA A 97 -12.56 -22.60 -19.00
C ALA A 97 -12.48 -22.22 -17.52
N ASP A 98 -11.35 -21.63 -17.13
CA ASP A 98 -11.11 -21.09 -15.79
C ASP A 98 -11.65 -19.65 -15.71
N TYR A 99 -12.85 -19.46 -15.16
CA TYR A 99 -13.52 -18.16 -15.12
C TYR A 99 -13.10 -17.30 -13.92
N ASN A 100 -12.44 -17.92 -12.93
CA ASN A 100 -12.03 -17.23 -11.72
C ASN A 100 -10.51 -17.09 -11.58
N CYS A 101 -9.77 -17.48 -12.62
CA CYS A 101 -8.33 -17.40 -12.78
C CYS A 101 -7.51 -18.12 -11.68
N ASN A 102 -8.09 -19.09 -10.97
CA ASN A 102 -7.38 -19.81 -9.91
C ASN A 102 -6.59 -21.03 -10.43
N GLY A 103 -6.60 -21.30 -11.74
CA GLY A 103 -5.91 -22.40 -12.40
C GLY A 103 -6.58 -23.76 -12.29
N ILE A 104 -7.79 -23.85 -11.74
CA ILE A 104 -8.54 -25.10 -11.54
C ILE A 104 -9.77 -25.08 -12.45
N TRP A 105 -9.78 -25.98 -13.44
CA TRP A 105 -10.87 -26.07 -14.41
C TRP A 105 -10.90 -27.47 -15.06
N GLY A 106 -11.93 -27.73 -15.86
CA GLY A 106 -12.15 -29.01 -16.53
C GLY A 106 -12.88 -30.04 -15.66
N VAL A 107 -12.80 -31.31 -16.05
CA VAL A 107 -13.57 -32.40 -15.44
C VAL A 107 -12.69 -33.57 -15.00
N ASP A 108 -13.11 -34.23 -13.92
CA ASP A 108 -12.56 -35.50 -13.50
C ASP A 108 -12.95 -36.62 -14.48
N PRO A 109 -12.00 -37.23 -15.22
CA PRO A 109 -12.33 -38.24 -16.21
C PRO A 109 -12.96 -39.51 -15.60
N ALA A 110 -12.77 -39.75 -14.30
CA ALA A 110 -13.35 -40.91 -13.62
C ALA A 110 -14.84 -40.73 -13.27
N THR A 111 -15.25 -39.50 -12.95
CA THR A 111 -16.61 -39.22 -12.45
C THR A 111 -17.44 -38.31 -13.36
N GLY A 112 -16.81 -37.63 -14.32
CA GLY A 112 -17.43 -36.63 -15.19
C GLY A 112 -17.81 -35.34 -14.47
N LYS A 113 -17.42 -35.15 -13.20
CA LYS A 113 -17.75 -33.96 -12.42
C LYS A 113 -16.68 -32.87 -12.59
N PRO A 114 -17.05 -31.58 -12.52
CA PRO A 114 -16.08 -30.49 -12.62
C PRO A 114 -15.06 -30.52 -11.48
N TRP A 115 -13.80 -30.21 -11.77
CA TRP A 115 -12.75 -30.20 -10.76
C TRP A 115 -13.01 -29.16 -9.68
N GLU A 116 -13.48 -27.97 -10.05
CA GLU A 116 -13.78 -26.87 -9.12
C GLU A 116 -14.88 -27.24 -8.12
N ASP A 117 -15.89 -27.99 -8.58
CA ASP A 117 -16.96 -28.53 -7.73
C ASP A 117 -16.44 -29.55 -6.72
N ILE A 118 -15.50 -30.41 -7.13
CA ILE A 118 -14.89 -31.44 -6.28
C ILE A 118 -13.95 -30.82 -5.25
N LEU A 119 -13.14 -29.85 -5.68
CA LEU A 119 -11.97 -29.38 -4.94
C LEU A 119 -12.22 -28.11 -4.12
N CYS A 120 -13.20 -27.28 -4.49
CA CYS A 120 -13.36 -25.93 -3.94
C CYS A 120 -14.74 -25.61 -3.35
N LYS A 121 -15.84 -26.08 -3.97
CA LYS A 121 -17.22 -25.64 -3.66
C LYS A 121 -17.64 -25.65 -2.18
N ASN A 122 -17.16 -26.61 -1.40
CA ASN A 122 -17.54 -26.77 0.01
C ASN A 122 -16.47 -26.28 1.00
N PHE A 123 -15.42 -25.57 0.53
CA PHE A 123 -14.24 -25.25 1.33
C PHE A 123 -13.99 -23.74 1.48
N ASP A 124 -15.05 -22.93 1.39
CA ASP A 124 -15.08 -21.51 1.78
C ASP A 124 -13.88 -20.67 1.28
N SER A 125 -13.65 -20.74 -0.04
CA SER A 125 -12.65 -19.91 -0.72
C SER A 125 -13.04 -18.44 -0.64
N ARG A 126 -12.07 -17.57 -0.39
CA ARG A 126 -12.24 -16.13 -0.25
C ARG A 126 -11.00 -15.36 -0.68
N GLY A 127 -11.23 -14.15 -1.18
CA GLY A 127 -10.16 -13.23 -1.55
C GLY A 127 -9.60 -12.46 -0.37
N ILE A 128 -8.56 -11.68 -0.65
CA ILE A 128 -8.04 -10.64 0.24
C ILE A 128 -8.00 -9.30 -0.47
N ILE A 129 -8.58 -8.28 0.15
CA ILE A 129 -8.51 -6.90 -0.33
C ILE A 129 -7.88 -6.05 0.74
N TYR A 130 -6.79 -5.38 0.41
CA TYR A 130 -6.11 -4.46 1.31
C TYR A 130 -6.37 -3.03 0.86
N VAL A 131 -7.02 -2.24 1.73
CA VAL A 131 -7.25 -0.80 1.53
C VAL A 131 -6.33 -0.07 2.51
N GLY A 132 -5.34 0.65 1.99
CA GLY A 132 -4.35 1.27 2.88
C GLY A 132 -3.49 2.35 2.26
N ASP A 133 -2.40 2.63 2.95
CA ASP A 133 -1.45 3.69 2.59
C ASP A 133 -0.11 3.13 2.09
N SER A 134 0.92 3.97 2.07
CA SER A 134 2.28 3.62 1.70
C SER A 134 2.84 2.42 2.48
N VAL A 135 2.37 2.16 3.71
CA VAL A 135 2.75 0.96 4.45
C VAL A 135 2.19 -0.30 3.78
N GLY A 136 0.91 -0.28 3.39
CA GLY A 136 0.24 -1.39 2.70
C GLY A 136 0.70 -1.61 1.26
N ALA A 137 1.05 -0.53 0.57
CA ALA A 137 1.63 -0.57 -0.77
C ALA A 137 3.09 -1.08 -0.77
N HIS A 138 3.71 -1.13 0.41
CA HIS A 138 5.15 -1.31 0.58
C HIS A 138 5.95 -0.24 -0.20
N PHE A 139 5.80 1.02 0.19
CA PHE A 139 6.68 2.06 -0.29
C PHE A 139 8.12 1.73 0.11
N HIS A 140 9.03 1.81 -0.85
CA HIS A 140 10.45 1.60 -0.65
C HIS A 140 11.23 2.40 -1.70
N PHE A 141 12.13 3.25 -1.23
CA PHE A 141 13.07 3.96 -2.08
C PHE A 141 14.43 3.22 -2.06
N PRO A 142 14.94 2.73 -3.20
CA PRO A 142 16.20 2.00 -3.24
C PRO A 142 17.38 2.88 -2.76
N GLU A 143 18.03 2.45 -1.68
CA GLU A 143 19.23 3.12 -1.14
C GLU A 143 20.33 3.34 -2.20
N PRO A 144 20.63 2.39 -3.11
CA PRO A 144 21.67 2.58 -4.11
C PRO A 144 21.46 3.74 -5.08
N TRP A 145 20.23 4.27 -5.18
CA TRP A 145 19.93 5.41 -6.06
C TRP A 145 20.37 6.75 -5.47
N ILE A 146 20.63 6.82 -4.16
CA ILE A 146 21.07 8.04 -3.47
C ILE A 146 22.40 7.88 -2.73
N ASN A 147 22.85 6.64 -2.51
CA ASN A 147 24.11 6.35 -1.85
C ASN A 147 25.22 6.13 -2.88
N PRO A 148 26.17 7.08 -3.04
CA PRO A 148 27.23 6.97 -4.05
C PRO A 148 28.17 5.78 -3.81
N LEU A 149 28.19 5.18 -2.62
CA LEU A 149 28.97 3.98 -2.31
C LEU A 149 28.36 2.70 -2.90
N LEU A 150 27.07 2.72 -3.23
CA LEU A 150 26.31 1.57 -3.72
C LEU A 150 25.89 1.73 -5.20
N MET A 151 25.99 2.96 -5.71
CA MET A 151 25.56 3.32 -7.05
C MET A 151 26.40 2.62 -8.13
N SER A 152 25.71 1.97 -9.07
CA SER A 152 26.29 1.24 -10.21
C SER A 152 25.30 1.21 -11.39
N GLU A 153 25.78 0.84 -12.57
CA GLU A 153 24.90 0.62 -13.74
C GLU A 153 23.83 -0.43 -13.44
N GLU A 154 24.21 -1.51 -12.75
CA GLU A 154 23.29 -2.57 -12.32
C GLU A 154 22.21 -2.06 -11.36
N THR A 155 22.47 -1.04 -10.54
CA THR A 155 21.44 -0.50 -9.66
C THR A 155 20.43 0.39 -10.36
N PHE A 156 20.65 0.80 -11.61
CA PHE A 156 19.68 1.61 -12.35
C PHE A 156 18.97 0.85 -13.47
N HIS A 157 19.32 -0.40 -13.76
CA HIS A 157 18.77 -1.10 -14.93
C HIS A 157 17.25 -1.26 -14.92
N ASN A 158 16.62 -1.38 -13.74
CA ASN A 158 15.17 -1.51 -13.59
C ASN A 158 14.54 -0.32 -12.85
N TYR A 159 14.85 0.91 -13.27
CA TYR A 159 14.26 2.11 -12.67
C TYR A 159 12.79 2.32 -13.08
N THR A 160 12.37 1.81 -14.24
CA THR A 160 11.02 2.04 -14.77
C THR A 160 9.94 1.37 -13.93
N GLU A 161 10.15 0.13 -13.49
CA GLU A 161 9.14 -0.61 -12.74
C GLU A 161 8.79 0.04 -11.40
N PRO A 162 9.75 0.40 -10.51
CA PRO A 162 9.42 1.10 -9.27
C PRO A 162 8.73 2.44 -9.54
N LEU A 163 9.14 3.19 -10.56
CA LEU A 163 8.49 4.46 -10.90
C LEU A 163 7.03 4.26 -11.35
N LEU A 164 6.76 3.30 -12.24
CA LEU A 164 5.41 2.98 -12.68
C LEU A 164 4.53 2.46 -11.54
N ASN A 165 5.14 1.90 -10.49
CA ASN A 165 4.47 1.48 -9.26
C ASN A 165 4.50 2.52 -8.14
N GLU A 166 4.73 3.81 -8.44
CA GLU A 166 4.68 4.87 -7.43
C GLU A 166 5.68 4.62 -6.28
N MET A 167 6.86 4.08 -6.59
CA MET A 167 7.87 3.65 -5.62
C MET A 167 7.38 2.59 -4.61
N SER A 168 6.31 1.89 -4.94
CA SER A 168 5.69 0.87 -4.12
C SER A 168 5.98 -0.53 -4.66
N TRP A 169 6.06 -1.50 -3.76
CA TRP A 169 6.43 -2.89 -4.07
C TRP A 169 5.37 -3.87 -3.53
N PRO A 170 4.09 -3.73 -3.94
CA PRO A 170 2.98 -4.48 -3.34
C PRO A 170 3.12 -6.00 -3.53
N HIS A 171 3.82 -6.43 -4.59
CA HIS A 171 4.13 -7.83 -4.89
C HIS A 171 5.15 -8.47 -3.92
N LEU A 172 5.83 -7.66 -3.10
CA LEU A 172 6.71 -8.10 -2.00
C LEU A 172 6.11 -7.84 -0.61
N GLY A 173 5.00 -7.10 -0.55
CA GLY A 173 4.43 -6.56 0.68
C GLY A 173 3.76 -7.59 1.59
N PHE A 174 3.58 -7.24 2.87
CA PHE A 174 2.99 -8.15 3.87
C PHE A 174 1.51 -8.49 3.60
N ALA A 175 0.80 -7.62 2.89
CA ALA A 175 -0.63 -7.81 2.61
C ALA A 175 -0.83 -8.77 1.45
N THR A 176 -0.33 -8.41 0.27
CA THR A 176 -0.64 -9.06 -1.02
C THR A 176 0.59 -9.58 -1.74
N GLY A 177 1.78 -9.56 -1.13
CA GLY A 177 2.99 -10.01 -1.79
C GLY A 177 2.91 -11.47 -2.20
N PHE A 178 3.39 -11.81 -3.38
CA PHE A 178 3.20 -13.14 -3.97
C PHE A 178 4.47 -13.74 -4.59
N MET A 179 5.53 -12.95 -4.71
CA MET A 179 6.79 -13.39 -5.28
C MET A 179 7.97 -12.84 -4.49
N ASN A 180 9.12 -13.51 -4.56
CA ASN A 180 10.37 -12.95 -4.03
C ASN A 180 10.93 -11.91 -5.00
N THR A 181 11.74 -11.00 -4.46
CA THR A 181 12.42 -9.97 -5.26
C THR A 181 13.28 -10.60 -6.36
N THR A 182 13.13 -10.11 -7.59
CA THR A 182 14.07 -10.33 -8.70
C THR A 182 15.16 -9.26 -8.73
N GLU A 183 15.07 -8.27 -7.84
CA GLU A 183 15.92 -7.07 -7.77
C GLU A 183 16.67 -6.99 -6.43
N PRO A 184 17.54 -7.95 -6.09
CA PRO A 184 18.18 -8.02 -4.77
C PRO A 184 19.17 -6.88 -4.50
N LEU A 185 19.53 -6.10 -5.53
CA LEU A 185 20.31 -4.88 -5.37
C LEU A 185 19.44 -3.71 -4.90
N LEU A 186 18.17 -3.67 -5.31
CA LEU A 186 17.26 -2.58 -4.97
C LEU A 186 16.58 -2.83 -3.62
N ILE A 187 16.02 -4.02 -3.45
CA ILE A 187 15.25 -4.39 -2.26
C ILE A 187 15.63 -5.80 -1.81
N LYS A 188 15.97 -5.92 -0.53
CA LYS A 188 16.49 -7.17 0.06
C LYS A 188 15.52 -7.74 1.08
N GLY A 189 15.22 -9.03 0.93
CA GLY A 189 14.44 -9.78 1.89
C GLY A 189 13.64 -10.88 1.21
N VAL A 190 12.81 -11.55 2.01
CA VAL A 190 11.89 -12.60 1.55
C VAL A 190 10.47 -12.06 1.56
N THR A 191 9.62 -12.66 0.74
CA THR A 191 8.18 -12.37 0.73
C THR A 191 7.44 -13.43 1.51
N ASP A 192 6.67 -13.00 2.50
CA ASP A 192 5.67 -13.80 3.22
C ASP A 192 4.51 -12.87 3.56
N SER A 193 3.31 -13.20 3.11
CA SER A 193 2.17 -12.28 3.09
C SER A 193 0.89 -12.94 3.55
N LEU A 194 -0.12 -12.12 3.86
CA LEU A 194 -1.47 -12.60 4.16
C LEU A 194 -2.09 -13.33 2.96
N TYR A 195 -1.91 -12.83 1.73
CA TYR A 195 -2.34 -13.53 0.52
C TYR A 195 -1.73 -14.93 0.41
N LEU A 196 -0.41 -15.07 0.52
CA LEU A 196 0.25 -16.38 0.40
C LEU A 196 -0.19 -17.35 1.50
N LYS A 197 -0.46 -16.84 2.70
CA LYS A 197 -1.01 -17.66 3.81
C LYS A 197 -2.45 -18.10 3.53
N LEU A 198 -3.30 -17.21 2.99
CA LEU A 198 -4.67 -17.57 2.57
C LEU A 198 -4.67 -18.59 1.42
N ARG A 199 -3.79 -18.42 0.42
CA ARG A 199 -3.61 -19.38 -0.67
C ARG A 199 -3.09 -20.72 -0.16
N SER A 200 -2.17 -20.72 0.80
CA SER A 200 -1.65 -21.96 1.40
C SER A 200 -2.72 -22.70 2.20
N ARG A 201 -3.62 -21.96 2.87
CA ARG A 201 -4.75 -22.51 3.61
C ARG A 201 -5.81 -23.10 2.68
N ASN A 202 -6.12 -22.43 1.58
CA ASN A 202 -6.98 -22.95 0.53
C ASN A 202 -6.47 -22.51 -0.85
N ARG A 203 -5.97 -23.47 -1.63
CA ARG A 203 -5.39 -23.23 -2.96
C ARG A 203 -6.40 -22.69 -3.98
N CYS A 204 -7.70 -22.82 -3.73
CA CYS A 204 -8.75 -22.22 -4.55
C CYS A 204 -8.79 -20.68 -4.48
N ASN A 205 -8.03 -20.07 -3.56
CA ASN A 205 -7.86 -18.61 -3.41
C ASN A 205 -6.73 -18.04 -4.29
N HIS A 206 -6.13 -18.86 -5.17
CA HIS A 206 -5.07 -18.40 -6.05
C HIS A 206 -5.52 -17.16 -6.86
N ARG A 207 -4.61 -16.17 -6.98
CA ARG A 207 -4.81 -14.85 -7.58
C ARG A 207 -5.85 -13.94 -6.94
N ASP A 208 -6.66 -14.39 -5.99
CA ASP A 208 -7.72 -13.56 -5.39
C ASP A 208 -7.16 -12.57 -4.34
N TYR A 209 -6.32 -11.64 -4.80
CA TYR A 209 -5.77 -10.52 -4.03
C TYR A 209 -6.00 -9.20 -4.75
N GLN A 210 -6.23 -8.14 -3.97
CA GLN A 210 -6.23 -6.75 -4.46
C GLN A 210 -5.59 -5.84 -3.41
N ASN A 211 -4.63 -5.02 -3.83
CA ASN A 211 -3.98 -4.01 -3.02
C ASN A 211 -4.39 -2.64 -3.56
N LEU A 212 -5.33 -2.02 -2.88
CA LEU A 212 -5.89 -0.72 -3.21
C LEU A 212 -5.16 0.41 -2.46
N SER A 213 -3.89 0.18 -2.11
CA SER A 213 -3.12 1.13 -1.31
C SER A 213 -2.52 2.24 -2.17
N ARG A 214 -2.36 3.43 -1.58
CA ARG A 214 -1.70 4.56 -2.24
C ARG A 214 -0.87 5.37 -1.26
N ASN A 215 0.26 5.89 -1.73
CA ASN A 215 1.07 6.80 -0.92
C ASN A 215 0.27 8.05 -0.56
N GLY A 216 0.30 8.44 0.73
CA GLY A 216 -0.45 9.59 1.24
C GLY A 216 -1.92 9.33 1.56
N ALA A 217 -2.42 8.12 1.34
CA ALA A 217 -3.79 7.71 1.68
C ALA A 217 -4.15 7.92 3.15
N SER A 218 -5.28 8.58 3.40
CA SER A 218 -5.87 8.78 4.72
C SER A 218 -7.33 8.32 4.74
N SER A 219 -8.01 8.47 5.88
CA SER A 219 -9.44 8.21 5.94
C SER A 219 -10.28 9.07 4.97
N TYR A 220 -9.79 10.25 4.57
CA TYR A 220 -10.48 11.11 3.60
C TYR A 220 -10.51 10.52 2.19
N ASP A 221 -9.56 9.63 1.87
CA ASP A 221 -9.41 9.02 0.56
C ASP A 221 -10.10 7.65 0.46
N GLY A 222 -10.57 7.10 1.58
CA GLY A 222 -11.13 5.75 1.65
C GLY A 222 -12.28 5.50 0.66
N MET A 223 -13.05 6.54 0.34
CA MET A 223 -14.12 6.47 -0.67
C MET A 223 -13.59 6.19 -2.07
N THR A 224 -12.54 6.90 -2.51
CA THR A 224 -11.91 6.68 -3.81
C THR A 224 -11.39 5.24 -3.95
N TYR A 225 -10.97 4.61 -2.86
CA TYR A 225 -10.39 3.27 -2.89
C TYR A 225 -11.44 2.17 -2.94
N ILE A 226 -12.56 2.35 -2.26
CA ILE A 226 -13.65 1.38 -2.37
C ILE A 226 -14.41 1.52 -3.70
N GLU A 227 -14.36 2.68 -4.34
CA GLU A 227 -14.90 2.87 -5.70
C GLU A 227 -14.07 2.12 -6.76
N SER A 228 -12.77 1.90 -6.52
CA SER A 228 -11.91 1.10 -7.40
C SER A 228 -11.87 -0.39 -7.04
N LEU A 229 -12.59 -0.80 -6.00
CA LEU A 229 -12.65 -2.19 -5.54
C LEU A 229 -13.40 -3.06 -6.55
N ALA A 230 -12.74 -4.12 -7.05
CA ALA A 230 -13.35 -5.06 -7.98
C ALA A 230 -14.01 -6.21 -7.22
N ARG A 231 -15.28 -6.05 -6.84
CA ARG A 231 -16.08 -7.14 -6.30
C ARG A 231 -17.56 -6.99 -6.60
N ASN A 232 -18.18 -8.07 -7.04
CA ASN A 232 -19.58 -8.17 -7.33
C ASN A 232 -20.31 -9.00 -6.27
N LYS A 233 -21.30 -8.38 -5.62
CA LYS A 233 -22.12 -9.01 -4.57
C LYS A 233 -22.74 -10.35 -4.95
N SER A 234 -23.12 -10.53 -6.21
CA SER A 234 -23.89 -11.68 -6.69
C SER A 234 -23.03 -12.73 -7.41
N HIS A 235 -21.90 -12.30 -7.97
CA HIS A 235 -21.09 -13.14 -8.86
C HIS A 235 -19.76 -13.55 -8.26
N ASP A 236 -19.34 -12.97 -7.13
CA ASP A 236 -18.00 -13.23 -6.59
C ASP A 236 -18.02 -13.97 -5.25
N LYS A 237 -16.87 -14.53 -4.91
CA LYS A 237 -16.61 -15.17 -3.62
C LYS A 237 -16.56 -14.10 -2.50
N PRO A 238 -16.92 -14.45 -1.25
CA PRO A 238 -16.68 -13.58 -0.10
C PRO A 238 -15.21 -13.17 0.01
N VAL A 239 -14.94 -12.12 0.78
CA VAL A 239 -13.61 -11.52 0.83
C VAL A 239 -13.24 -11.06 2.24
N LEU A 240 -11.95 -11.15 2.55
CA LEU A 240 -11.34 -10.51 3.71
C LEU A 240 -10.81 -9.13 3.32
N VAL A 241 -11.50 -8.08 3.74
CA VAL A 241 -11.06 -6.70 3.58
C VAL A 241 -10.29 -6.24 4.81
N LEU A 242 -9.08 -5.74 4.61
CA LEU A 242 -8.29 -5.09 5.65
C LEU A 242 -8.21 -3.59 5.35
N TYR A 243 -8.73 -2.77 6.25
CA TYR A 243 -8.68 -1.31 6.17
C TYR A 243 -7.59 -0.80 7.11
N GLY A 244 -6.45 -0.40 6.54
CA GLY A 244 -5.25 -0.01 7.28
C GLY A 244 -4.66 1.31 6.78
N MET A 245 -5.17 2.42 7.32
CA MET A 245 -4.57 3.75 7.20
C MET A 245 -3.71 3.99 8.45
N TYR A 246 -2.39 3.78 8.34
CA TYR A 246 -1.50 3.67 9.49
C TYR A 246 -1.10 5.04 10.05
N GLY A 247 -0.92 6.03 9.17
CA GLY A 247 -0.23 7.27 9.51
C GLY A 247 -0.89 8.55 9.03
N ASN A 248 -1.39 8.65 7.80
CA ASN A 248 -1.67 9.95 7.17
C ASN A 248 -2.84 10.75 7.78
N ASP A 249 -3.68 10.13 8.61
CA ASP A 249 -4.64 10.87 9.43
C ASP A 249 -3.98 11.71 10.55
N VAL A 250 -2.72 11.43 10.88
CA VAL A 250 -1.90 12.22 11.82
C VAL A 250 -0.60 12.76 11.20
N CYS A 251 -0.11 12.13 10.12
CA CYS A 251 1.07 12.55 9.38
C CYS A 251 0.71 13.55 8.30
N ASN A 252 1.42 14.68 8.28
CA ASN A 252 1.29 15.71 7.28
C ASN A 252 2.62 16.48 7.17
N ARG A 253 2.74 17.32 6.13
CA ARG A 253 3.97 18.07 5.84
C ARG A 253 4.09 19.41 6.57
N PHE A 254 3.02 19.89 7.20
CA PHE A 254 2.93 21.25 7.70
C PHE A 254 3.73 21.44 9.00
N SER A 255 4.41 22.59 9.11
CA SER A 255 5.19 22.94 10.30
C SER A 255 4.32 23.07 11.56
N ASN A 256 3.10 23.57 11.42
CA ASN A 256 2.05 23.58 12.46
C ASN A 256 1.20 22.30 12.41
N SER A 257 1.80 21.11 12.49
CA SER A 257 1.14 19.83 12.17
C SER A 257 -0.23 19.54 12.83
N ILE A 258 -0.44 19.94 14.10
CA ILE A 258 -1.59 19.49 14.93
C ILE A 258 -2.98 19.81 14.35
N PRO A 259 -3.28 21.03 13.87
CA PRO A 259 -4.60 21.37 13.33
C PRO A 259 -4.91 20.67 12.00
N HIS A 260 -3.90 20.08 11.34
CA HIS A 260 -4.06 19.35 10.08
C HIS A 260 -4.28 17.85 10.28
N MET A 261 -4.23 17.36 11.52
CA MET A 261 -4.55 15.97 11.83
C MET A 261 -6.07 15.75 11.85
N THR A 262 -6.53 14.63 11.31
CA THR A 262 -7.92 14.19 11.33
C THR A 262 -8.46 14.19 12.75
N SER A 263 -9.67 14.73 12.95
CA SER A 263 -10.34 14.68 14.24
C SER A 263 -11.05 13.33 14.45
N PRO A 264 -11.29 12.90 15.71
CA PRO A 264 -12.04 11.67 15.97
C PRO A 264 -13.43 11.63 15.29
N SER A 265 -14.14 12.76 15.23
CA SER A 265 -15.44 12.85 14.58
C SER A 265 -15.35 12.76 13.05
N ALA A 266 -14.32 13.36 12.44
CA ALA A 266 -14.08 13.26 11.01
C ALA A 266 -13.72 11.82 10.62
N LEU A 267 -12.82 11.17 11.35
CA LEU A 267 -12.46 9.78 11.12
C LEU A 267 -13.68 8.86 11.20
N HIS A 268 -14.51 9.05 12.24
CA HIS A 268 -15.74 8.26 12.38
C HIS A 268 -16.65 8.41 11.14
N LYS A 269 -16.89 9.65 10.69
CA LYS A 269 -17.71 9.91 9.52
C LYS A 269 -17.12 9.27 8.26
N ASN A 270 -15.83 9.45 8.04
CA ASN A 270 -15.12 8.93 6.87
C ASN A 270 -15.20 7.40 6.80
N VAL A 271 -14.91 6.72 7.91
CA VAL A 271 -14.93 5.25 7.99
C VAL A 271 -16.35 4.70 7.88
N MET A 272 -17.35 5.35 8.49
CA MET A 272 -18.75 4.90 8.34
C MET A 272 -19.25 5.02 6.90
N ASN A 273 -18.85 6.06 6.16
CA ASN A 273 -19.17 6.16 4.74
C ASN A 273 -18.61 4.98 3.96
N VAL A 274 -17.35 4.62 4.22
CA VAL A 274 -16.69 3.47 3.59
C VAL A 274 -17.42 2.17 3.88
N LEU A 275 -17.71 1.90 5.17
CA LEU A 275 -18.37 0.67 5.59
C LEU A 275 -19.79 0.52 5.02
N ASN A 276 -20.53 1.63 4.91
CA ASN A 276 -21.87 1.64 4.32
C ASN A 276 -21.85 1.23 2.84
N VAL A 277 -20.87 1.71 2.08
CA VAL A 277 -20.71 1.34 0.66
C VAL A 277 -20.25 -0.12 0.54
N LEU A 278 -19.30 -0.56 1.34
CA LEU A 278 -18.89 -1.97 1.39
C LEU A 278 -20.07 -2.91 1.67
N ASN A 279 -21.05 -2.50 2.49
CA ASN A 279 -22.20 -3.34 2.80
C ASN A 279 -23.14 -3.54 1.60
N GLY A 280 -23.17 -2.56 0.69
CA GLY A 280 -23.86 -2.67 -0.59
C GLY A 280 -23.10 -3.49 -1.62
N LEU A 281 -21.77 -3.48 -1.57
CA LEU A 281 -20.87 -4.03 -2.59
C LEU A 281 -20.46 -5.50 -2.33
N LEU A 282 -20.13 -5.84 -1.09
CA LEU A 282 -19.49 -7.11 -0.77
C LEU A 282 -20.48 -8.30 -0.80
N PRO A 283 -20.05 -9.49 -1.27
CA PRO A 283 -20.81 -10.73 -1.10
C PRO A 283 -21.05 -11.06 0.37
N PHE A 284 -22.18 -11.71 0.66
CA PHE A 284 -22.52 -12.16 2.00
C PHE A 284 -21.46 -13.13 2.55
N GLY A 285 -21.12 -13.00 3.83
CA GLY A 285 -20.10 -13.82 4.48
C GLY A 285 -18.69 -13.22 4.38
N SER A 286 -18.56 -11.98 3.87
CA SER A 286 -17.29 -11.27 3.87
C SER A 286 -16.90 -10.83 5.28
N HIS A 287 -15.64 -10.42 5.44
CA HIS A 287 -15.11 -9.90 6.70
C HIS A 287 -14.38 -8.59 6.45
N VAL A 288 -14.56 -7.61 7.34
CA VAL A 288 -13.84 -6.34 7.31
C VAL A 288 -13.09 -6.17 8.61
N ILE A 289 -11.79 -5.89 8.54
CA ILE A 289 -10.94 -5.61 9.71
C ILE A 289 -10.48 -4.16 9.64
N LEU A 290 -10.83 -3.37 10.66
CA LEU A 290 -10.26 -2.03 10.87
C LEU A 290 -8.96 -2.16 11.66
N ILE A 291 -7.87 -1.58 11.16
CA ILE A 291 -6.55 -1.62 11.80
C ILE A 291 -6.27 -0.28 12.48
N GLY A 292 -5.87 -0.31 13.75
CA GLY A 292 -5.47 0.89 14.50
C GLY A 292 -4.27 1.60 13.87
N LEU A 293 -4.14 2.90 14.12
CA LEU A 293 -3.01 3.71 13.68
C LEU A 293 -1.74 3.36 14.47
N VAL A 294 -0.58 3.67 13.88
CA VAL A 294 0.71 3.44 14.55
C VAL A 294 0.97 4.51 15.61
N ASP A 295 1.68 4.13 16.69
CA ASP A 295 2.41 5.11 17.50
C ASP A 295 3.80 5.32 16.90
N GLY A 296 3.95 6.34 16.05
CA GLY A 296 5.22 6.69 15.41
C GLY A 296 6.21 7.43 16.32
N GLY A 297 5.91 7.63 17.61
CA GLY A 297 6.78 8.38 18.53
C GLY A 297 8.18 7.77 18.73
N PHE A 298 8.36 6.50 18.35
CA PHE A 298 9.65 5.80 18.39
C PHE A 298 10.60 6.17 17.22
N ILE A 299 10.11 6.72 16.12
CA ILE A 299 10.89 6.91 14.88
C ILE A 299 12.08 7.83 15.13
N TYR A 300 11.83 9.07 15.56
CA TYR A 300 12.88 10.04 15.84
C TYR A 300 13.96 9.51 16.79
N PRO A 301 13.65 9.01 18.01
CA PRO A 301 14.70 8.51 18.91
C PRO A 301 15.43 7.26 18.39
N THR A 302 14.85 6.53 17.43
CA THR A 302 15.48 5.36 16.81
C THR A 302 16.47 5.77 15.70
N MET A 303 16.15 6.80 14.95
CA MET A 303 16.81 7.13 13.69
C MET A 303 17.67 8.40 13.74
N ALA A 304 17.28 9.41 14.53
CA ALA A 304 17.85 10.76 14.51
C ALA A 304 19.40 10.77 14.49
N ASN A 305 20.04 10.04 15.41
CA ASN A 305 21.50 10.02 15.54
C ASN A 305 22.22 9.05 14.60
N ARG A 306 21.52 8.44 13.64
CA ARG A 306 22.12 7.53 12.66
C ARG A 306 22.50 8.34 11.41
N ILE A 307 23.52 7.88 10.69
CA ILE A 307 23.91 8.46 9.41
C ILE A 307 22.89 8.03 8.35
N HIS A 308 22.31 9.02 7.65
CA HIS A 308 21.42 8.80 6.51
C HIS A 308 22.23 8.31 5.30
N PRO A 309 21.67 7.52 4.35
CA PRO A 309 22.40 7.08 3.15
C PRO A 309 23.16 8.19 2.40
N LEU A 310 22.57 9.38 2.27
CA LEU A 310 23.23 10.56 1.69
C LEU A 310 24.53 10.98 2.39
N GLY A 311 24.64 10.73 3.70
CA GLY A 311 25.79 11.08 4.52
C GLY A 311 26.81 9.97 4.70
N GLN A 312 26.60 8.77 4.14
CA GLN A 312 27.48 7.62 4.43
C GLN A 312 28.92 7.81 3.93
N LEU A 313 29.12 8.53 2.83
CA LEU A 313 30.46 8.75 2.25
C LEU A 313 31.36 9.60 3.17
N HIS A 314 30.80 10.60 3.83
CA HIS A 314 31.56 11.59 4.63
C HIS A 314 31.23 11.56 6.12
N GLY A 315 30.20 10.81 6.53
CA GLY A 315 29.72 10.72 7.91
C GLY A 315 29.09 12.01 8.42
N ASP A 316 28.49 12.81 7.55
CA ASP A 316 28.16 14.23 7.79
C ASP A 316 26.67 14.57 7.69
N ILE A 317 25.81 13.63 7.27
CA ILE A 317 24.35 13.82 7.23
C ILE A 317 23.68 12.76 8.09
N HIS A 318 23.06 13.20 9.18
CA HIS A 318 22.25 12.36 10.06
C HIS A 318 20.77 12.45 9.69
N TYR A 319 19.94 11.51 10.17
CA TYR A 319 18.50 11.57 9.88
C TYR A 319 17.84 12.82 10.49
N ASP A 320 18.32 13.33 11.62
CA ASP A 320 17.79 14.57 12.18
C ASP A 320 18.07 15.81 11.31
N ASP A 321 19.18 15.85 10.59
CA ASP A 321 19.46 16.86 9.57
C ASP A 321 18.42 16.79 8.44
N VAL A 322 18.17 15.58 7.93
CA VAL A 322 17.16 15.33 6.86
C VAL A 322 15.76 15.71 7.33
N TYR A 323 15.39 15.35 8.56
CA TYR A 323 14.09 15.72 9.14
C TYR A 323 13.95 17.22 9.30
N THR A 324 15.01 17.90 9.74
CA THR A 324 15.04 19.35 9.89
C THR A 324 14.86 20.03 8.54
N TRP A 325 15.53 19.54 7.51
CA TRP A 325 15.39 20.03 6.14
C TRP A 325 13.97 19.80 5.59
N PHE A 326 13.41 18.59 5.73
CA PHE A 326 12.05 18.27 5.31
C PHE A 326 10.98 19.13 5.99
N ASN A 327 11.14 19.40 7.30
CA ASN A 327 10.23 20.25 8.05
C ASN A 327 10.36 21.73 7.67
N CYS A 328 11.57 22.19 7.35
CA CYS A 328 11.81 23.54 6.84
C CYS A 328 11.14 23.76 5.47
N MET A 329 11.23 22.76 4.60
CA MET A 329 10.69 22.82 3.24
C MET A 329 9.21 22.43 3.14
N GLU A 330 8.58 22.02 4.25
CA GLU A 330 7.22 21.48 4.30
C GLU A 330 6.94 20.41 3.23
N MET A 331 7.88 19.46 3.10
CA MET A 331 7.80 18.33 2.16
C MET A 331 7.98 16.97 2.83
N GLY A 332 8.24 16.94 4.14
CA GLY A 332 8.39 15.70 4.89
C GLY A 332 7.09 14.90 4.99
N PRO A 333 7.17 13.56 5.04
CA PRO A 333 5.98 12.71 5.08
C PRO A 333 5.24 12.78 6.42
N CYS A 334 5.93 13.07 7.53
CA CYS A 334 5.30 13.16 8.84
C CYS A 334 6.00 14.16 9.76
N SER A 335 5.66 15.45 9.63
CA SER A 335 6.35 16.55 10.30
C SER A 335 6.30 16.49 11.82
N ALA A 336 5.29 15.83 12.41
CA ALA A 336 5.15 15.73 13.84
C ALA A 336 6.03 14.63 14.46
N TRP A 337 6.05 13.41 13.90
CA TRP A 337 6.86 12.30 14.44
C TRP A 337 8.33 12.40 14.06
N MET A 338 8.64 12.91 12.87
CA MET A 338 10.01 13.15 12.39
C MET A 338 10.48 14.55 12.82
N ASN A 339 10.47 14.80 14.13
CA ASN A 339 10.75 16.11 14.71
C ASN A 339 11.53 15.98 16.01
N SER A 340 12.46 16.90 16.29
CA SER A 340 13.19 16.93 17.56
C SER A 340 12.33 17.33 18.76
N ASN A 341 11.22 18.05 18.54
CA ASN A 341 10.28 18.46 19.56
C ASN A 341 9.48 17.28 20.12
N VAL A 342 9.85 16.82 21.32
CA VAL A 342 9.19 15.69 22.00
C VAL A 342 7.72 15.95 22.33
N THR A 343 7.34 17.21 22.59
CA THR A 343 5.94 17.56 22.87
C THR A 343 5.09 17.37 21.63
N LEU A 344 5.58 17.82 20.47
CA LEU A 344 4.89 17.63 19.19
C LEU A 344 4.72 16.13 18.87
N ARG A 345 5.78 15.32 19.03
CA ARG A 345 5.71 13.86 18.85
C ARG A 345 4.64 13.22 19.74
N LYS A 346 4.59 13.60 21.02
CA LYS A 346 3.61 13.07 21.98
C LYS A 346 2.17 13.44 21.62
N LEU A 347 1.93 14.65 21.12
CA LEU A 347 0.60 15.09 20.69
C LEU A 347 0.13 14.31 19.45
N ALA A 348 1.00 14.05 18.49
CA ALA A 348 0.70 13.20 17.34
C ALA A 348 0.37 11.76 17.77
N THR A 349 1.18 11.18 18.66
CA THR A 349 0.92 9.85 19.24
C THR A 349 -0.42 9.81 19.97
N LEU A 350 -0.75 10.83 20.76
CA LEU A 350 -2.05 10.92 21.44
C LEU A 350 -3.20 10.92 20.44
N ARG A 351 -3.11 11.73 19.37
CA ARG A 351 -4.13 11.72 18.32
C ARG A 351 -4.26 10.35 17.67
N ALA A 352 -3.16 9.67 17.33
CA ALA A 352 -3.21 8.34 16.73
C ALA A 352 -3.91 7.31 17.64
N GLN A 353 -3.71 7.41 18.95
CA GLN A 353 -4.40 6.59 19.95
C GLN A 353 -5.90 6.91 20.01
N GLU A 354 -6.28 8.19 20.03
CA GLU A 354 -7.69 8.63 19.98
C GLU A 354 -8.41 8.09 18.73
N LEU A 355 -7.77 8.20 17.57
CA LEU A 355 -8.27 7.71 16.29
C LEU A 355 -8.41 6.18 16.28
N SER A 356 -7.44 5.45 16.84
CA SER A 356 -7.53 4.00 17.00
C SER A 356 -8.69 3.56 17.90
N VAL A 357 -8.99 4.33 18.95
CA VAL A 357 -10.16 4.10 19.82
C VAL A 357 -11.46 4.30 19.05
N VAL A 358 -11.54 5.27 18.13
CA VAL A 358 -12.70 5.43 17.24
C VAL A 358 -12.93 4.17 16.40
N LEU A 359 -11.89 3.66 15.74
CA LEU A 359 -11.98 2.45 14.91
C LEU A 359 -12.43 1.23 15.75
N ARG A 360 -11.86 1.06 16.95
CA ARG A 360 -12.26 0.00 17.88
C ARG A 360 -13.74 0.11 18.27
N ASN A 361 -14.21 1.32 18.55
CA ASN A 361 -15.60 1.56 18.94
C ASN A 361 -16.58 1.29 17.79
N ILE A 362 -16.22 1.66 16.55
CA ILE A 362 -17.01 1.34 15.36
C ILE A 362 -17.16 -0.17 15.22
N ALA A 363 -16.06 -0.92 15.24
CA ALA A 363 -16.08 -2.38 15.11
C ALA A 363 -16.89 -3.08 16.23
N ALA A 364 -16.89 -2.52 17.44
CA ALA A 364 -17.63 -3.09 18.56
C ALA A 364 -19.15 -2.85 18.50
N ARG A 365 -19.60 -1.75 17.88
CA ARG A 365 -21.00 -1.28 17.96
C ARG A 365 -21.78 -1.45 16.68
N GLU A 366 -21.14 -1.24 15.53
CA GLU A 366 -21.80 -1.25 14.23
C GLU A 366 -22.00 -2.67 13.71
N LYS A 367 -23.08 -2.86 12.95
CA LYS A 367 -23.44 -4.15 12.36
C LYS A 367 -23.85 -3.96 10.91
N PHE A 368 -23.39 -4.88 10.08
CA PHE A 368 -23.60 -4.89 8.65
C PHE A 368 -24.17 -6.25 8.24
N THR A 369 -24.89 -6.29 7.13
CA THR A 369 -25.58 -7.51 6.67
C THR A 369 -24.70 -8.34 5.75
N ALA A 370 -23.80 -7.72 4.99
CA ALA A 370 -22.91 -8.42 4.07
C ALA A 370 -21.66 -9.00 4.76
N PHE A 371 -21.18 -8.37 5.83
CA PHE A 371 -19.91 -8.74 6.45
C PHE A 371 -19.89 -8.64 7.97
N SER A 372 -19.00 -9.41 8.58
CA SER A 372 -18.63 -9.23 9.99
C SER A 372 -17.52 -8.18 10.11
N LEU A 373 -17.66 -7.28 11.08
CA LEU A 373 -16.71 -6.19 11.32
C LEU A 373 -15.86 -6.45 12.55
N HIS A 374 -14.54 -6.32 12.39
CA HIS A 374 -13.52 -6.63 13.38
C HIS A 374 -12.54 -5.48 13.57
N PHE A 375 -11.77 -5.52 14.66
CA PHE A 375 -10.69 -4.56 14.92
C PHE A 375 -9.39 -5.28 15.29
N LEU A 376 -8.27 -4.78 14.78
CA LEU A 376 -6.92 -5.17 15.18
C LEU A 376 -6.13 -3.97 15.68
N ASP A 377 -5.36 -4.19 16.75
CA ASP A 377 -4.29 -3.27 17.13
C ASP A 377 -3.23 -3.20 16.03
N ASN A 378 -2.48 -2.10 15.99
CA ASN A 378 -1.54 -1.84 14.92
C ASN A 378 -0.42 -2.90 14.87
N PRO A 379 -0.27 -3.67 13.77
CA PRO A 379 0.68 -4.76 13.70
C PRO A 379 2.13 -4.30 13.58
N VAL A 380 2.40 -3.16 12.93
CA VAL A 380 3.74 -2.55 12.84
C VAL A 380 4.24 -2.24 14.24
N GLN A 381 3.40 -1.61 15.06
CA GLN A 381 3.73 -1.24 16.43
C GLN A 381 4.11 -2.47 17.28
N LYS A 382 3.34 -3.57 17.16
CA LYS A 382 3.63 -4.83 17.85
C LYS A 382 4.96 -5.43 17.41
N VAL A 383 5.21 -5.49 16.10
CA VAL A 383 6.49 -5.97 15.53
C VAL A 383 7.67 -5.17 16.05
N MET A 384 7.60 -3.83 16.01
CA MET A 384 8.68 -2.95 16.46
C MET A 384 9.02 -3.16 17.93
N TRP A 385 8.00 -3.28 18.79
CA TRP A 385 8.21 -3.49 20.21
C TRP A 385 8.69 -4.90 20.55
N ASP A 386 8.19 -5.93 19.88
CA ASP A 386 8.66 -7.29 20.10
C ASP A 386 10.11 -7.45 19.63
N TRP A 387 10.49 -6.81 18.52
CA TRP A 387 11.89 -6.74 18.07
C TRP A 387 12.80 -6.08 19.12
N LYS A 388 12.34 -4.96 19.70
CA LYS A 388 13.05 -4.29 20.79
C LYS A 388 13.17 -5.16 22.05
N LYS A 389 12.12 -5.90 22.43
CA LYS A 389 12.13 -6.82 23.58
C LYS A 389 13.13 -7.97 23.38
N LEU A 390 13.37 -8.39 22.15
CA LEU A 390 14.42 -9.37 21.80
C LEU A 390 15.84 -8.78 21.85
N GLY A 391 16.01 -7.52 22.28
CA GLY A 391 17.29 -6.84 22.32
C GLY A 391 17.82 -6.44 20.93
N LYS A 392 16.96 -6.50 19.91
CA LYS A 392 17.36 -6.19 18.53
C LYS A 392 17.11 -4.71 18.21
N PRO A 393 17.93 -4.08 17.36
CA PRO A 393 17.78 -2.67 17.03
C PRO A 393 16.56 -2.42 16.11
N MET A 394 15.64 -1.55 16.54
CA MET A 394 14.43 -1.21 15.77
C MET A 394 14.73 -0.57 14.41
N TRP A 395 15.85 0.15 14.26
CA TRP A 395 16.21 0.81 12.98
C TRP A 395 16.35 -0.18 11.82
N GLN A 396 16.58 -1.48 12.10
CA GLN A 396 16.68 -2.52 11.06
C GLN A 396 15.33 -2.78 10.35
N LEU A 397 14.23 -2.40 11.00
CA LEU A 397 12.87 -2.63 10.53
C LEU A 397 12.26 -1.40 9.85
N LEU A 398 13.00 -0.29 9.76
CA LEU A 398 12.60 0.91 9.03
C LEU A 398 13.30 0.97 7.68
N ASP A 399 12.64 1.55 6.69
CA ASP A 399 13.22 1.86 5.40
C ASP A 399 14.44 2.78 5.59
N PRO A 400 15.60 2.47 4.97
CA PRO A 400 16.82 3.24 5.19
C PRO A 400 16.79 4.63 4.55
N VAL A 401 15.91 4.91 3.60
CA VAL A 401 15.87 6.20 2.92
C VAL A 401 14.84 7.12 3.56
N ASP A 402 13.61 6.65 3.75
CA ASP A 402 12.57 7.51 4.34
C ASP A 402 12.51 7.44 5.87
N SER A 403 13.04 6.37 6.48
CA SER A 403 13.07 6.11 7.94
C SER A 403 11.72 6.11 8.66
N LEU A 404 10.63 6.01 7.90
CA LEU A 404 9.25 6.05 8.36
C LEU A 404 8.56 4.70 8.10
N HIS A 405 8.66 4.18 6.88
CA HIS A 405 7.95 2.98 6.47
C HIS A 405 8.66 1.71 6.96
N PRO A 406 7.93 0.60 7.16
CA PRO A 406 8.57 -0.68 7.46
C PRO A 406 9.42 -1.17 6.29
N SER A 407 10.61 -1.70 6.58
CA SER A 407 11.49 -2.29 5.56
C SER A 407 10.96 -3.65 5.08
N GLN A 408 11.48 -4.18 3.96
CA GLN A 408 11.15 -5.54 3.51
C GLN A 408 11.43 -6.61 4.59
N MET A 409 12.36 -6.37 5.52
CA MET A 409 12.59 -7.27 6.67
C MET A 409 11.41 -7.28 7.65
N ALA A 410 10.72 -6.15 7.83
CA ALA A 410 9.59 -6.02 8.72
C ALA A 410 8.31 -6.63 8.13
N HIS A 411 8.15 -6.63 6.80
CA HIS A 411 6.92 -7.06 6.13
C HIS A 411 6.51 -8.51 6.47
N PRO A 412 7.38 -9.54 6.36
CA PRO A 412 7.08 -10.91 6.80
C PRO A 412 6.68 -11.00 8.29
N LEU A 413 7.28 -10.19 9.15
CA LEU A 413 6.96 -10.15 10.58
C LEU A 413 5.57 -9.57 10.82
N ILE A 414 5.21 -8.52 10.08
CA ILE A 414 3.88 -7.90 10.11
C ILE A 414 2.83 -8.91 9.64
N ALA A 415 3.06 -9.57 8.49
CA ALA A 415 2.16 -10.61 7.98
C ALA A 415 1.94 -11.72 9.00
N LYS A 416 3.01 -12.19 9.66
CA LYS A 416 2.92 -13.21 10.70
C LYS A 416 2.11 -12.73 11.90
N VAL A 417 2.41 -11.54 12.43
CA VAL A 417 1.70 -11.00 13.60
C VAL A 417 0.21 -10.82 13.30
N MET A 418 -0.12 -10.27 12.11
CA MET A 418 -1.50 -10.13 11.67
C MET A 418 -2.19 -11.48 11.56
N TRP A 419 -1.58 -12.44 10.86
CA TRP A 419 -2.14 -13.78 10.70
C TRP A 419 -2.43 -14.44 12.04
N ASP A 420 -1.47 -14.42 12.96
CA ASP A 420 -1.60 -15.02 14.29
C ASP A 420 -2.71 -14.34 15.11
N ASP A 421 -2.86 -13.01 15.00
CA ASP A 421 -3.93 -12.27 15.69
C ASP A 421 -5.30 -12.54 15.09
N ILE A 422 -5.42 -12.62 13.77
CA ILE A 422 -6.65 -12.98 13.06
C ILE A 422 -7.07 -14.40 13.45
N MET A 423 -6.16 -15.37 13.32
CA MET A 423 -6.42 -16.78 13.62
C MET A 423 -6.83 -16.99 15.09
N ARG A 424 -6.28 -16.21 16.02
CA ARG A 424 -6.58 -16.31 17.44
C ARG A 424 -7.92 -15.68 17.81
N ASN A 425 -8.25 -14.54 17.22
CA ASN A 425 -9.39 -13.72 17.67
C ASN A 425 -10.65 -13.92 16.83
N PHE A 426 -10.50 -14.23 15.54
CA PHE A 426 -11.59 -14.37 14.58
C PHE A 426 -11.19 -15.33 13.43
N PRO A 427 -10.89 -16.61 13.75
CA PRO A 427 -10.43 -17.61 12.77
C PRO A 427 -11.39 -17.80 11.60
N GLU A 428 -12.69 -17.55 11.79
CA GLU A 428 -13.71 -17.62 10.75
C GLU A 428 -13.44 -16.65 9.58
N ALA A 429 -12.67 -15.58 9.82
CA ALA A 429 -12.27 -14.64 8.77
C ALA A 429 -11.27 -15.23 7.76
N LEU A 430 -10.58 -16.32 8.12
CA LEU A 430 -9.59 -17.01 7.27
C LEU A 430 -10.15 -18.24 6.53
N GLY A 431 -11.38 -18.65 6.86
CA GLY A 431 -11.95 -19.91 6.36
C GLY A 431 -11.26 -21.15 6.92
N ASP A 432 -11.70 -22.32 6.47
CA ASP A 432 -11.11 -23.61 6.85
C ASP A 432 -9.93 -23.98 5.94
N GLU A 433 -9.07 -24.89 6.42
CA GLU A 433 -8.03 -25.48 5.59
C GLU A 433 -8.66 -26.45 4.58
N ASN A 434 -8.35 -26.29 3.29
CA ASN A 434 -8.89 -27.15 2.26
C ASN A 434 -8.14 -28.50 2.24
N PRO A 435 -8.82 -29.63 2.55
CA PRO A 435 -8.19 -30.95 2.59
C PRO A 435 -7.69 -31.41 1.20
N ASN A 436 -8.14 -30.76 0.13
CA ASN A 436 -7.73 -31.07 -1.23
C ASN A 436 -6.48 -30.31 -1.70
N ASN A 437 -5.84 -29.48 -0.88
CA ASN A 437 -4.66 -28.69 -1.29
C ASN A 437 -3.57 -29.53 -1.96
N GLN A 438 -3.23 -30.70 -1.40
CA GLN A 438 -2.24 -31.59 -2.02
C GLN A 438 -2.73 -32.20 -3.34
N ARG A 439 -4.03 -32.42 -3.48
CA ARG A 439 -4.62 -32.94 -4.72
C ARG A 439 -4.65 -31.87 -5.80
N ILE A 440 -4.97 -30.63 -5.45
CA ILE A 440 -4.91 -29.47 -6.35
C ILE A 440 -3.50 -29.33 -6.92
N GLU A 441 -2.47 -29.32 -6.07
CA GLU A 441 -1.07 -29.22 -6.51
C GLU A 441 -0.65 -30.39 -7.42
N LYS A 442 -1.09 -31.62 -7.14
CA LYS A 442 -0.78 -32.77 -8.00
C LYS A 442 -1.44 -32.68 -9.38
N LEU A 443 -2.63 -32.08 -9.47
CA LEU A 443 -3.39 -32.00 -10.73
C LEU A 443 -3.03 -30.75 -11.55
N PHE A 444 -2.81 -29.62 -10.88
CA PHE A 444 -2.69 -28.29 -11.49
C PHE A 444 -1.34 -27.62 -11.24
N GLY A 445 -0.42 -28.27 -10.52
CA GLY A 445 0.93 -27.75 -10.28
C GLY A 445 0.92 -26.42 -9.53
N ASP A 446 1.52 -25.40 -10.13
CA ASP A 446 1.57 -24.04 -9.61
C ASP A 446 0.30 -23.22 -9.88
N GLN A 447 -0.71 -23.83 -10.52
CA GLN A 447 -1.98 -23.22 -10.91
C GLN A 447 -1.83 -22.09 -11.95
N GLY A 448 -0.75 -22.11 -12.73
CA GLY A 448 -0.46 -21.09 -13.75
C GLY A 448 0.28 -19.86 -13.20
N GLY A 449 0.69 -19.89 -11.94
CA GLY A 449 1.55 -18.88 -11.32
C GLY A 449 0.81 -17.67 -10.72
N TYR A 450 1.51 -17.01 -9.80
CA TYR A 450 1.17 -15.86 -8.93
C TYR A 450 -0.05 -15.98 -8.01
#